data_AF-A0A399F313-F1
#
_entry.id   AF-A0A399F313-F1
#
_cell.length_a   1.000
_cell.length_b   1.000
_cell.length_c   1.000
_cell.angle_alpha   90.00
_cell.angle_beta   90.00
_cell.angle_gamma   90.00
#
_symmetry.space_group_name_H-M   'P 1'
#
loop_
_entity.id
_entity.type
_entity.pdbx_description
1 polymer ?
#
loop_
_entity_poly.entity_id
_entity_poly.type
_entity_poly.pdbx_seq_one_letter_code
_entity_poly.pdbx_strand_id
1 'polypeptide(L)'
;MASPYPLGTRLKGRLGIGVLIAEGVPGPVAVDAEDGSTWVGEVTLDETRRLKGKLTKAIKDGREYTVSATLLDAEGTLGVAARVREEAPSIAADLIRGSLRGVSDYVTAASQAKSVTVLPGGGVAQSSQTPPLELFMAGSLANLFALQQDKKAVVRVAQAEKGTEVVILVVPSQEPATR
;
A
#
# COMPACT_ATOMS: atom_id res chain seq x y z
N MET A 1 18.56 3.72 -5.86
CA MET A 1 18.80 5.18 -5.89
C MET A 1 18.40 5.76 -4.54
N ALA A 2 19.00 6.88 -4.12
CA ALA A 2 18.59 7.54 -2.88
C ALA A 2 17.16 8.09 -3.02
N SER A 3 16.33 7.88 -2.00
CA SER A 3 14.98 8.43 -1.94
C SER A 3 15.01 9.95 -1.80
N PRO A 4 14.15 10.72 -2.50
CA PRO A 4 14.04 12.16 -2.32
C PRO A 4 13.34 12.55 -1.01
N TYR A 5 12.89 11.57 -0.21
CA TYR A 5 12.15 11.79 1.03
C TYR A 5 13.05 11.58 2.26
N PRO A 6 13.51 12.66 2.93
CA PRO A 6 14.30 12.54 4.14
C PRO A 6 13.47 12.05 5.33
N LEU A 7 14.14 11.53 6.35
CA LEU A 7 13.51 11.09 7.59
C LEU A 7 12.74 12.23 8.27
N GLY A 8 11.59 11.91 8.86
CA GLY A 8 10.71 12.90 9.49
C GLY A 8 9.85 13.70 8.53
N THR A 9 10.00 13.51 7.21
CA THR A 9 9.11 14.10 6.21
C THR A 9 7.67 13.68 6.49
N ARG A 10 6.77 14.67 6.50
CA ARG A 10 5.33 14.48 6.59
C ARG A 10 4.70 14.98 5.31
N LEU A 11 3.90 14.13 4.67
CA LEU A 11 3.12 14.48 3.49
C LEU A 11 1.66 14.20 3.78
N LYS A 12 0.79 15.17 3.53
CA LYS A 12 -0.64 14.87 3.50
C LYS A 12 -0.94 14.02 2.28
N GLY A 13 -1.92 13.15 2.41
CA GLY A 13 -2.36 12.30 1.32
C GLY A 13 -3.78 11.81 1.51
N ARG A 14 -4.21 11.00 0.55
CA ARG A 14 -5.50 10.33 0.58
C ARG A 14 -5.30 8.89 0.17
N LEU A 15 -6.09 7.98 0.74
CA LEU A 15 -6.15 6.61 0.26
C LEU A 15 -6.59 6.62 -1.22
N GLY A 16 -5.70 6.22 -2.13
CA GLY A 16 -5.98 6.19 -3.58
C GLY A 16 -7.06 5.16 -3.92
N ILE A 17 -7.15 4.12 -3.09
CA ILE A 17 -8.18 3.10 -3.10
C ILE A 17 -8.61 2.75 -1.67
N GLY A 18 -9.85 2.29 -1.50
CA GLY A 18 -10.31 1.76 -0.23
C GLY A 18 -9.52 0.53 0.19
N VAL A 19 -9.20 0.45 1.47
CA VAL A 19 -8.54 -0.70 2.08
C VAL A 19 -9.61 -1.63 2.63
N LEU A 20 -9.47 -2.93 2.36
CA LEU A 20 -10.29 -3.96 2.98
C LEU A 20 -9.44 -5.18 3.29
N ILE A 21 -9.34 -5.53 4.58
CA ILE A 21 -8.53 -6.65 5.08
C ILE A 21 -9.30 -7.48 6.10
N ALA A 22 -8.99 -8.77 6.20
CA ALA A 22 -9.45 -9.59 7.32
C ALA A 22 -8.61 -9.31 8.57
N GLU A 23 -9.21 -9.46 9.74
CA GLU A 23 -8.49 -9.38 11.02
C GLU A 23 -7.33 -10.39 11.06
N GLY A 24 -6.15 -9.95 11.50
CA GLY A 24 -4.94 -10.76 11.56
C GLY A 24 -4.23 -10.98 10.22
N VAL A 25 -4.81 -10.50 9.11
CA VAL A 25 -4.26 -10.68 7.77
C VAL A 25 -3.79 -9.32 7.23
N PRO A 26 -2.51 -9.16 6.86
CA PRO A 26 -2.06 -7.96 6.18
C PRO A 26 -2.80 -7.76 4.85
N GLY A 27 -2.92 -6.52 4.38
CA GLY A 27 -3.38 -6.27 3.03
C GLY A 27 -2.67 -5.10 2.38
N PRO A 28 -2.74 -4.99 1.05
CA PRO A 28 -2.06 -3.94 0.33
C PRO A 28 -2.77 -2.60 0.52
N VAL A 29 -2.00 -1.51 0.47
CA VAL A 29 -2.50 -0.13 0.50
C VAL A 29 -1.77 0.72 -0.54
N ALA A 30 -2.50 1.70 -1.08
CA ALA A 30 -1.92 2.75 -1.91
C ALA A 30 -2.44 4.13 -1.47
N VAL A 31 -1.55 5.12 -1.41
CA VAL A 31 -1.84 6.49 -0.96
C VAL A 31 -1.33 7.48 -1.99
N ASP A 32 -2.21 8.39 -2.41
CA ASP A 32 -1.82 9.57 -3.19
C ASP A 32 -1.39 10.68 -2.24
N ALA A 33 -0.14 11.11 -2.34
CA ALA A 33 0.39 12.23 -1.58
C ALA A 33 0.12 13.56 -2.30
N GLU A 34 0.08 14.65 -1.52
CA GLU A 34 -0.16 16.01 -2.03
C GLU A 34 0.91 16.51 -3.02
N ASP A 35 2.10 15.92 -3.00
CA ASP A 35 3.20 16.24 -3.91
C ASP A 35 3.10 15.48 -5.26
N GLY A 36 1.99 14.78 -5.50
CA GLY A 36 1.71 14.05 -6.73
C GLY A 36 2.41 12.70 -6.83
N SER A 37 2.96 12.18 -5.72
CA SER A 37 3.53 10.84 -5.63
C SER A 37 2.51 9.81 -5.13
N THR A 38 2.68 8.55 -5.53
CA THR A 38 1.87 7.42 -5.08
C THR A 38 2.72 6.50 -4.20
N TRP A 39 2.27 6.25 -2.98
CA TRP A 39 2.97 5.44 -1.98
C TRP A 39 2.27 4.11 -1.80
N VAL A 40 3.05 3.03 -1.77
CA VAL A 40 2.54 1.65 -1.75
C VAL A 40 3.18 0.87 -0.61
N GLY A 41 2.39 0.00 0.00
CA GLY A 41 2.85 -0.92 1.01
C GLY A 41 1.73 -1.80 1.54
N GLU A 42 1.81 -2.12 2.83
CA GLU A 42 0.88 -3.02 3.50
C GLU A 42 0.28 -2.36 4.75
N VAL A 43 -0.91 -2.81 5.12
CA VAL A 43 -1.61 -2.44 6.35
C VAL A 43 -2.01 -3.68 7.14
N THR A 44 -1.99 -3.57 8.46
CA THR A 44 -2.55 -4.56 9.39
C THR A 44 -3.55 -3.89 10.32
N LEU A 45 -4.56 -4.64 10.77
CA LEU A 45 -5.48 -4.18 11.80
C LEU A 45 -4.84 -4.40 13.17
N ASP A 46 -4.75 -3.35 13.98
CA ASP A 46 -4.33 -3.48 15.37
C ASP A 46 -5.52 -3.69 16.33
N GLU A 47 -5.20 -3.94 17.60
CA GLU A 47 -6.18 -4.16 18.68
C GLU A 47 -7.10 -2.94 18.90
N THR A 48 -6.67 -1.75 18.50
CA THR A 48 -7.44 -0.49 18.60
C THR A 48 -8.34 -0.24 17.39
N ARG A 49 -8.48 -1.23 16.49
CA ARG A 49 -9.24 -1.15 15.24
C ARG A 49 -8.71 -0.09 14.27
N ARG A 50 -7.40 0.12 14.29
CA ARG A 50 -6.70 1.03 13.38
C ARG A 50 -5.84 0.26 12.41
N LEU A 51 -5.84 0.71 11.16
CA LEU A 51 -5.01 0.18 10.10
C LEU A 51 -3.62 0.80 10.19
N LYS A 52 -2.65 0.05 10.73
CA LYS A 52 -1.25 0.46 10.75
C LYS A 52 -0.62 0.19 9.40
N GLY A 53 -0.21 1.26 8.72
CA GLY A 53 0.48 1.14 7.42
C GLY A 53 1.98 1.12 7.54
N LYS A 54 2.62 0.28 6.71
CA LYS A 54 4.04 0.32 6.39
C LYS A 54 4.18 0.48 4.87
N LEU A 55 4.59 1.67 4.45
CA LEU A 55 4.86 1.98 3.05
C LEU A 55 6.34 1.72 2.75
N THR A 56 6.58 0.99 1.67
CA THR A 56 7.91 0.53 1.29
C THR A 56 8.36 1.06 -0.06
N LYS A 57 7.42 1.60 -0.84
CA LYS A 57 7.67 2.19 -2.15
C LYS A 57 6.97 3.53 -2.30
N ALA A 58 7.61 4.45 -3.00
CA ALA A 58 7.03 5.70 -3.45
C ALA A 58 7.31 5.87 -4.95
N ILE A 59 6.30 6.29 -5.69
CA ILE A 59 6.37 6.53 -7.13
C ILE A 59 6.23 8.02 -7.36
N LYS A 60 7.25 8.66 -7.90
CA LYS A 60 7.22 10.09 -8.23
C LYS A 60 7.79 10.29 -9.62
N ASP A 61 7.06 11.03 -10.46
CA ASP A 61 7.46 11.34 -11.83
C ASP A 61 7.86 10.10 -12.66
N GLY A 62 7.08 9.02 -12.50
CA GLY A 62 7.31 7.74 -13.18
C GLY A 62 8.51 6.94 -12.65
N ARG A 63 9.14 7.38 -11.56
CA ARG A 63 10.28 6.71 -10.94
C ARG A 63 9.91 6.12 -9.59
N GLU A 64 10.38 4.90 -9.34
CA GLU A 64 10.19 4.19 -8.07
C GLU A 64 11.35 4.47 -7.11
N TYR A 65 11.02 4.68 -5.84
CA TYR A 65 11.95 4.86 -4.74
C TYR A 65 11.61 3.89 -3.61
N THR A 66 12.60 3.17 -3.11
CA THR A 66 12.49 2.42 -1.85
C THR A 66 12.44 3.40 -0.69
N VAL A 67 11.45 3.24 0.19
CA VAL A 67 11.19 4.13 1.32
C VAL A 67 10.85 3.30 2.56
N SER A 68 10.89 3.95 3.73
CA SER A 68 10.27 3.42 4.94
C SER A 68 9.38 4.51 5.51
N ALA A 69 8.07 4.28 5.50
CA ALA A 69 7.11 5.23 6.02
C ALA A 69 5.94 4.53 6.70
N THR A 70 5.28 5.24 7.61
CA THR A 70 4.06 4.80 8.28
C THR A 70 2.89 5.73 7.98
N LEU A 71 1.68 5.25 8.23
CA LEU A 71 0.45 6.01 8.06
C LEU A 71 -0.03 6.54 9.40
N LEU A 72 -0.43 7.81 9.40
CA LEU A 72 -1.17 8.46 10.46
C LEU A 72 -2.54 8.90 9.91
N ASP A 73 -3.53 9.11 10.78
CA ASP A 73 -4.75 9.83 10.42
C ASP A 73 -4.50 11.33 10.24
N ALA A 74 -5.55 12.07 9.87
CA ALA A 74 -5.49 13.51 9.64
C ALA A 74 -5.08 14.28 10.90
N GLU A 75 -5.39 13.75 12.07
CA GLU A 75 -5.06 14.29 13.39
C GLU A 75 -3.62 13.95 13.84
N GLY A 76 -2.91 13.09 13.09
CA GLY A 76 -1.53 12.69 13.38
C GLY A 76 -1.41 11.49 14.33
N THR A 77 -2.52 10.79 14.59
CA THR A 77 -2.54 9.54 15.37
C THR A 77 -2.08 8.38 14.50
N LEU A 78 -1.28 7.47 15.08
CA LEU A 78 -0.76 6.32 14.35
C LEU A 78 -1.88 5.41 13.79
N GLY A 79 -1.73 5.03 12.53
CA GLY A 79 -2.70 4.23 11.78
C GLY A 79 -3.91 5.03 11.31
N VAL A 80 -4.76 4.41 10.50
CA VAL A 80 -5.99 5.01 9.96
C VAL A 80 -7.18 4.35 10.64
N ALA A 81 -8.18 5.13 11.07
CA ALA A 81 -9.40 4.58 11.65
C ALA A 81 -10.13 3.68 10.63
N ALA A 82 -10.54 2.49 11.06
CA ALA A 82 -11.27 1.56 10.21
C ALA A 82 -12.64 1.20 10.78
N ARG A 83 -13.58 0.97 9.87
CA ARG A 83 -14.87 0.35 10.20
C ARG A 83 -14.69 -1.15 10.20
N VAL A 84 -14.95 -1.79 11.35
CA VAL A 84 -14.87 -3.25 11.50
C VAL A 84 -16.29 -3.82 11.45
N ARG A 85 -16.50 -4.84 10.61
CA ARG A 85 -17.76 -5.57 10.51
C ARG A 85 -17.52 -7.06 10.40
N GLU A 86 -18.54 -7.84 10.75
CA GLU A 86 -18.54 -9.28 10.63
C GLU A 86 -19.22 -9.69 9.33
N GLU A 87 -18.57 -10.52 8.55
CA GLU A 87 -19.05 -11.00 7.26
C GLU A 87 -19.02 -12.53 7.21
N ALA A 88 -19.88 -13.09 6.35
CA ALA A 88 -19.78 -14.51 6.01
C ALA A 88 -18.42 -14.78 5.33
N PRO A 89 -17.78 -15.94 5.58
CA PRO A 89 -16.44 -16.23 5.03
C PRO A 89 -16.35 -16.09 3.50
N SER A 90 -17.38 -16.49 2.76
CA SER A 90 -17.42 -16.36 1.30
C SER A 90 -17.45 -14.90 0.84
N ILE A 91 -18.30 -14.08 1.47
CA ILE A 91 -18.42 -12.65 1.18
C ILE A 91 -17.12 -11.92 1.50
N ALA A 92 -16.51 -12.20 2.66
CA ALA A 92 -15.21 -11.66 3.02
C ALA A 92 -14.15 -12.02 1.97
N ALA A 93 -14.10 -13.28 1.53
CA ALA A 93 -13.15 -13.73 0.51
C ALA A 93 -13.35 -13.01 -0.84
N ASP A 94 -14.60 -12.83 -1.28
CA ASP A 94 -14.91 -12.10 -2.51
C ASP A 94 -14.52 -10.63 -2.43
N LEU A 95 -14.86 -9.97 -1.32
CA LEU A 95 -14.54 -8.58 -1.11
C LEU A 95 -13.02 -8.34 -1.05
N ILE A 96 -12.28 -9.21 -0.34
CA ILE A 96 -10.81 -9.15 -0.27
C ILE A 96 -10.25 -9.35 -1.68
N ARG A 97 -10.67 -10.38 -2.43
CA ARG A 97 -10.20 -10.57 -3.81
C ARG A 97 -10.46 -9.35 -4.69
N GLY A 98 -11.63 -8.72 -4.55
CA GLY A 98 -11.98 -7.50 -5.26
C GLY A 98 -11.06 -6.33 -4.91
N SER A 99 -10.76 -6.12 -3.62
CA SER A 99 -9.87 -5.05 -3.17
C SER A 99 -8.44 -5.25 -3.69
N LEU A 100 -7.93 -6.48 -3.62
CA LEU A 100 -6.60 -6.83 -4.12
C LEU A 100 -6.45 -6.50 -5.61
N ARG A 101 -7.45 -6.88 -6.42
CA ARG A 101 -7.48 -6.55 -7.85
C ARG A 101 -7.50 -5.04 -8.07
N GLY A 102 -8.36 -4.32 -7.34
CA GLY A 102 -8.46 -2.87 -7.47
C GLY A 102 -7.15 -2.15 -7.13
N VAL A 103 -6.41 -2.59 -6.11
CA VAL A 103 -5.11 -2.00 -5.75
C VAL A 103 -4.10 -2.27 -6.88
N SER A 104 -4.09 -3.49 -7.43
CA SER A 104 -3.19 -3.83 -8.55
C SER A 104 -3.46 -2.96 -9.77
N ASP A 105 -4.72 -2.88 -10.20
CA ASP A 105 -5.12 -2.10 -11.38
C ASP A 105 -4.77 -0.61 -11.20
N TYR A 106 -5.02 -0.08 -10.00
CA TYR A 106 -4.72 1.32 -9.65
C TYR A 106 -3.21 1.61 -9.67
N VAL A 107 -2.41 0.73 -9.09
CA VAL A 107 -0.96 0.90 -9.00
C VAL A 107 -0.31 0.79 -10.39
N THR A 108 -0.77 -0.15 -11.23
CA THR A 108 -0.39 -0.25 -12.65
C THR A 108 -0.75 1.02 -13.42
N ALA A 109 -1.96 1.55 -13.22
CA ALA A 109 -2.36 2.81 -13.86
C ALA A 109 -1.49 3.99 -13.41
N ALA A 110 -1.19 4.08 -12.11
CA ALA A 110 -0.34 5.13 -11.54
C ALA A 110 1.11 5.08 -12.08
N SER A 111 1.67 3.89 -12.28
CA SER A 111 3.01 3.73 -12.85
C SER A 111 3.07 4.08 -14.33
N GLN A 112 2.04 3.71 -15.10
CA GLN A 112 1.97 3.95 -16.54
C GLN A 112 1.63 5.41 -16.90
N ALA A 113 0.80 6.08 -16.10
CA ALA A 113 0.34 7.44 -16.37
C ALA A 113 1.48 8.48 -16.49
N LYS A 114 2.69 8.17 -16.00
CA LYS A 114 3.86 9.06 -16.05
C LYS A 114 5.06 8.51 -16.83
N SER A 115 4.96 7.33 -17.45
CA SER A 115 6.05 6.69 -18.22
C SER A 115 6.02 7.05 -19.72
N VAL A 116 5.71 8.31 -20.07
CA VAL A 116 5.70 8.76 -21.46
C VAL A 116 6.71 9.89 -21.66
N THR A 117 7.95 9.56 -22.03
CA THR A 117 8.81 10.46 -22.80
C THR A 117 9.77 9.66 -23.69
N VAL A 118 9.75 10.01 -24.98
CA VAL A 118 10.29 9.32 -26.17
C VAL A 118 11.79 9.61 -26.36
N LEU A 119 12.56 8.71 -26.99
CA LEU A 119 13.87 9.05 -27.58
C LEU A 119 13.79 9.11 -29.11
N PRO A 120 14.00 10.27 -29.75
CA PRO A 120 14.51 10.38 -31.10
C PRO A 120 16.02 10.64 -31.04
N GLY A 121 16.87 9.65 -31.39
CA GLY A 121 18.32 9.90 -31.54
C GLY A 121 19.32 8.80 -31.16
N GLY A 122 18.93 7.54 -30.96
CA GLY A 122 19.88 6.41 -30.97
C GLY A 122 20.91 6.34 -29.83
N GLY A 123 20.69 7.03 -28.70
CA GLY A 123 21.48 6.87 -27.47
C GLY A 123 20.81 5.88 -26.50
N VAL A 124 21.60 5.02 -25.87
CA VAL A 124 21.14 3.98 -24.93
C VAL A 124 20.35 4.55 -23.76
N ALA A 125 19.05 4.24 -23.72
CA ALA A 125 18.27 4.32 -22.50
C ALA A 125 18.76 3.21 -21.57
N GLN A 126 19.45 3.57 -20.50
CA GLN A 126 19.83 2.65 -19.44
C GLN A 126 18.53 2.19 -18.76
N SER A 127 17.96 1.11 -19.28
CA SER A 127 16.80 0.42 -18.72
C SER A 127 17.24 -0.18 -17.40
N SER A 128 17.08 0.58 -16.33
CA SER A 128 17.06 0.00 -14.99
C SER A 128 15.82 -0.89 -14.96
N GLN A 129 16.03 -2.19 -15.15
CA GLN A 129 15.02 -3.24 -14.97
C GLN A 129 14.59 -3.25 -13.50
N THR A 130 13.86 -2.22 -13.08
CA THR A 130 13.07 -2.29 -11.86
C THR A 130 11.95 -3.25 -12.16
N PRO A 131 11.81 -4.36 -11.40
CA PRO A 131 10.73 -5.31 -11.64
C PRO A 131 9.39 -4.58 -11.69
N PRO A 132 8.51 -4.90 -12.67
CA PRO A 132 7.16 -4.39 -12.71
C PRO A 132 6.52 -4.44 -11.32
N LEU A 133 5.89 -3.36 -10.90
CA LEU A 133 5.34 -3.23 -9.55
C LEU A 133 4.31 -4.33 -9.25
N GLU A 134 3.68 -4.87 -10.30
CA GLU A 134 2.82 -6.05 -10.30
C GLU A 134 3.52 -7.30 -9.75
N LEU A 135 4.82 -7.51 -10.02
CA LEU A 135 5.59 -8.65 -9.51
C LEU A 135 5.88 -8.54 -8.01
N PHE A 136 6.07 -7.33 -7.49
CA PHE A 136 6.24 -7.11 -6.04
C PHE A 136 4.91 -7.32 -5.31
N MET A 137 3.82 -6.80 -5.89
CA MET A 137 2.49 -7.03 -5.37
C MET A 137 2.15 -8.52 -5.37
N ALA A 138 2.43 -9.25 -6.46
CA ALA A 138 2.21 -10.70 -6.53
C ALA A 138 2.85 -11.47 -5.37
N GLY A 139 4.04 -11.07 -4.92
CA GLY A 139 4.70 -11.65 -3.74
C GLY A 139 3.93 -11.42 -2.44
N SER A 140 3.44 -10.19 -2.21
CA SER A 140 2.60 -9.88 -1.03
C SER A 140 1.25 -10.61 -1.06
N LEU A 141 0.64 -10.73 -2.25
CA LEU A 141 -0.63 -11.42 -2.45
C LEU A 141 -0.52 -12.93 -2.16
N ALA A 142 0.59 -13.56 -2.54
CA ALA A 142 0.82 -14.99 -2.33
C ALA A 142 0.80 -15.39 -0.85
N ASN A 143 1.33 -14.54 0.04
CA ASN A 143 1.33 -14.79 1.48
C ASN A 143 -0.08 -14.76 2.10
N LEU A 144 -1.03 -14.04 1.49
CA LEU A 144 -2.40 -13.92 2.02
C LEU A 144 -3.27 -15.16 1.75
N PHE A 145 -2.99 -15.88 0.66
CA PHE A 145 -3.71 -17.11 0.32
C PHE A 145 -3.28 -18.33 1.16
N ALA A 146 -2.09 -18.29 1.76
CA ALA A 146 -1.58 -19.36 2.61
C ALA A 146 -2.31 -19.49 3.97
N LEU A 147 -3.10 -18.49 4.38
CA LEU A 147 -3.74 -18.40 5.71
C LEU A 147 -5.17 -18.96 5.80
N GLN A 148 -5.72 -19.53 4.72
CA GLN A 148 -7.17 -19.80 4.58
C GLN A 148 -7.69 -21.12 5.18
N GLN A 149 -7.04 -21.74 6.18
CA GLN A 149 -7.49 -23.05 6.70
C GLN A 149 -8.37 -23.04 7.96
N ASP A 150 -8.55 -21.91 8.64
CA ASP A 150 -9.42 -21.87 9.83
C ASP A 150 -10.87 -21.48 9.53
N LYS A 151 -11.76 -22.46 9.66
CA LYS A 151 -13.22 -22.32 9.45
C LYS A 151 -13.88 -21.67 10.66
N LYS A 152 -13.79 -20.33 10.76
CA LYS A 152 -14.68 -19.54 11.64
C LYS A 152 -16.05 -19.36 10.98
N ALA A 153 -17.12 -19.32 11.80
CA ALA A 153 -18.49 -19.10 11.32
C ALA A 153 -18.69 -17.69 10.73
N VAL A 154 -17.91 -16.71 11.17
CA VAL A 154 -17.88 -15.33 10.66
C VAL A 154 -16.43 -14.82 10.63
N VAL A 155 -16.13 -13.93 9.69
CA VAL A 155 -14.83 -13.27 9.52
C VAL A 155 -14.98 -11.78 9.77
N ARG A 156 -14.12 -11.21 10.60
CA ARG A 156 -14.06 -9.76 10.81
C ARG A 156 -13.22 -9.13 9.71
N VAL A 157 -13.81 -8.14 9.04
CA VAL A 157 -13.14 -7.32 8.03
C VAL A 157 -13.08 -5.87 8.49
N ALA A 158 -11.91 -5.26 8.32
CA ALA A 158 -11.67 -3.85 8.53
C ALA A 158 -11.64 -3.12 7.19
N GLN A 159 -12.37 -2.01 7.11
CA GLN A 159 -12.46 -1.16 5.93
C GLN A 159 -12.07 0.29 6.24
N ALA A 160 -11.27 0.87 5.34
CA ALA A 160 -11.15 2.32 5.19
C ALA A 160 -11.52 2.71 3.75
N GLU A 161 -12.25 3.82 3.60
CA GLU A 161 -12.80 4.21 2.31
C GLU A 161 -11.74 4.89 1.43
N LYS A 162 -11.92 4.80 0.10
CA LYS A 162 -11.15 5.61 -0.83
C LYS A 162 -11.31 7.10 -0.49
N GLY A 163 -10.23 7.86 -0.60
CA GLY A 163 -10.24 9.30 -0.35
C GLY A 163 -10.07 9.69 1.11
N THR A 164 -10.06 8.72 2.03
CA THR A 164 -9.77 8.95 3.46
C THR A 164 -8.45 9.70 3.60
N GLU A 165 -8.46 10.82 4.33
CA GLU A 165 -7.27 11.64 4.56
C GLU A 165 -6.31 10.96 5.51
N VAL A 166 -5.03 11.02 5.16
CA VAL A 166 -3.93 10.40 5.89
C VAL A 166 -2.71 11.31 5.88
N VAL A 167 -1.79 11.08 6.81
CA VAL A 167 -0.45 11.65 6.77
C VAL A 167 0.56 10.52 6.63
N ILE A 168 1.41 10.62 5.61
CA ILE A 168 2.56 9.75 5.42
C ILE A 168 3.70 10.33 6.25
N LEU A 169 4.27 9.52 7.15
CA LEU A 169 5.44 9.88 7.93
C LEU A 169 6.61 8.99 7.54
N VAL A 170 7.67 9.58 7.00
CA VAL A 170 8.91 8.87 6.66
C VAL A 170 9.69 8.59 7.95
N VAL A 171 10.01 7.33 8.17
CA VAL A 171 10.66 6.82 9.39
C VAL A 171 11.97 6.09 9.03
N PRO A 172 12.88 5.89 10.00
CA PRO A 172 14.05 5.05 9.77
C PRO A 172 13.63 3.64 9.33
N SER A 173 14.34 3.08 8.36
CA SER A 173 14.17 1.69 7.95
C SER A 173 14.39 0.79 9.16
N GLN A 174 13.32 0.14 9.65
CA GLN A 174 13.45 -0.92 10.63
C GLN A 174 13.89 -2.19 9.90
N GLU A 175 15.20 -2.48 9.87
CA GLU A 175 15.66 -3.85 9.67
C GLU A 175 15.10 -4.70 10.83
N PRO A 176 14.58 -5.92 10.57
CA PRO A 176 14.23 -6.82 11.65
C PRO A 176 15.50 -7.07 12.47
N ALA A 177 15.45 -6.78 13.77
CA ALA A 177 16.52 -7.16 14.68
C ALA A 177 16.66 -8.69 14.63
N THR A 178 17.71 -9.17 13.97
CA THR A 178 18.11 -10.58 14.02
C THR A 178 18.37 -10.90 15.48
N ARG A 179 17.47 -11.68 16.09
CA ARG A 179 17.72 -12.39 17.35
C ARG A 179 18.01 -13.84 17.03
#